data_AF-A0AAU4Y4D9-F1
#
_entry.id   AF-A0AAU4Y4D9-F1
#
_cell.length_a   1.000
_cell.length_b   1.000
_cell.length_c   1.000
_cell.angle_alpha   90.00
_cell.angle_beta   90.00
_cell.angle_gamma   90.00
#
_symmetry.space_group_name_H-M   'P 1'
#
loop_
_entity.id
_entity.type
_entity.pdbx_description
1 polymer ?
#
loop_
_entity_poly.entity_id
_entity_poly.type
_entity_poly.pdbx_seq_one_letter_code
_entity_poly.pdbx_strand_id
1 'polypeptide(L)'
;MERRESAQERAAELTERVGSVQGKIDDAVARRDAALEGFDGEAATVAKEREVIAASVPADLLKLYEKLREQQGGVGAAKLYQRTCQGCRQELAITEIAEIRKAPSDTVVRCENCRRILVRTSESGL
;
A
#
# COMPACT_ATOMS: atom_id res chain seq x y z
N MET A 1 -15.30 -29.89 55.45
CA MET A 1 -16.43 -29.73 54.53
C MET A 1 -16.33 -28.37 53.85
N GLU A 2 -16.36 -27.28 54.60
CA GLU A 2 -16.27 -25.89 54.11
C GLU A 2 -15.09 -25.58 53.16
N ARG A 3 -13.86 -26.01 53.47
CA ARG A 3 -12.70 -25.79 52.57
C ARG A 3 -12.83 -26.49 51.21
N ARG A 4 -13.54 -27.62 51.17
CA ARG A 4 -13.76 -28.38 49.94
C ARG A 4 -14.84 -27.70 49.09
N GLU A 5 -15.90 -27.22 49.72
CA GLU A 5 -16.98 -26.49 49.06
C GLU A 5 -16.48 -25.17 48.47
N SER A 6 -15.71 -24.37 49.21
CA SER A 6 -15.16 -23.12 48.66
C SER A 6 -14.17 -23.36 47.52
N ALA A 7 -13.39 -24.44 47.57
CA ALA A 7 -12.51 -24.82 46.47
C ALA A 7 -13.31 -25.27 45.23
N GLN A 8 -14.45 -25.95 45.41
CA GLN A 8 -15.33 -26.37 44.32
C GLN A 8 -16.02 -25.18 43.66
N GLU A 9 -16.52 -24.21 44.44
CA GLU A 9 -17.10 -22.96 43.92
C GLU A 9 -16.07 -22.17 43.10
N ARG A 10 -14.85 -22.02 43.62
CA ARG A 10 -13.79 -21.30 42.92
C ARG A 10 -13.33 -22.03 41.66
N ALA A 11 -13.34 -23.36 41.66
CA ALA A 11 -13.07 -24.15 40.46
C ALA A 11 -14.16 -23.98 39.40
N ALA A 12 -15.43 -23.93 39.81
CA ALA A 12 -16.56 -23.68 38.90
C ALA A 12 -16.47 -22.27 38.28
N GLU A 13 -16.22 -21.24 39.08
CA GLU A 13 -16.05 -19.86 38.61
C GLU A 13 -14.90 -19.76 37.60
N LEU A 14 -13.73 -20.34 37.92
CA LEU A 14 -12.59 -20.33 37.01
C LEU A 14 -12.87 -21.10 35.71
N THR A 15 -13.61 -22.21 35.79
CA THR A 15 -14.01 -22.99 34.61
C THR A 15 -14.92 -22.17 33.69
N GLU A 16 -15.90 -21.47 34.25
CA GLU A 16 -16.77 -20.57 33.48
C GLU A 16 -15.99 -19.42 32.84
N ARG A 17 -15.06 -18.82 33.59
CA ARG A 17 -14.18 -17.75 33.08
C ARG A 17 -13.29 -18.24 31.95
N VAL A 18 -12.73 -19.44 32.06
CA VAL A 18 -11.95 -20.08 30.98
C VAL A 18 -12.84 -20.28 29.75
N GLY A 19 -14.05 -20.82 29.91
CA GLY A 19 -15.00 -20.98 28.80
C GLY A 19 -15.35 -19.66 28.11
N SER A 20 -15.60 -18.61 28.90
CA SER A 20 -15.89 -17.26 28.38
C SER A 20 -14.72 -16.68 27.58
N VAL A 21 -13.49 -16.83 28.08
CA VAL A 21 -12.28 -16.34 27.38
C VAL A 21 -12.02 -17.18 26.14
N GLN A 22 -12.20 -18.49 26.19
CA GLN A 22 -12.03 -19.37 25.04
C GLN A 22 -13.00 -19.00 23.91
N GLY A 23 -14.28 -18.77 24.22
CA GLY A 23 -15.26 -18.33 23.22
C GLY A 23 -14.90 -16.99 22.57
N LYS A 24 -14.30 -16.05 23.32
CA LYS A 24 -13.79 -14.78 22.76
C LYS A 24 -12.57 -14.98 21.86
N ILE A 25 -11.69 -15.93 22.20
CA ILE A 25 -10.54 -16.29 21.37
C ILE A 25 -11.02 -16.90 20.06
N ASP A 26 -11.95 -17.84 20.12
CA ASP A 26 -12.47 -18.54 18.94
C ASP A 26 -13.16 -17.55 17.99
N ASP A 27 -13.98 -16.62 18.51
CA ASP A 27 -14.57 -15.54 17.70
C ASP A 27 -13.51 -14.62 17.07
N ALA A 28 -12.50 -14.22 17.84
CA ALA A 28 -11.43 -13.36 17.33
C ALA A 28 -10.60 -14.06 16.24
N VAL A 29 -10.33 -15.36 16.40
CA VAL A 29 -9.64 -16.19 15.41
C VAL A 29 -10.47 -16.29 14.14
N ALA A 30 -11.76 -16.63 14.24
CA ALA A 30 -12.65 -16.72 13.09
C ALA A 30 -12.72 -15.39 12.31
N ARG A 31 -12.85 -14.25 13.00
CA ARG A 31 -12.85 -12.93 12.36
C ARG A 31 -11.52 -12.58 11.71
N ARG A 32 -10.39 -12.92 12.35
CA ARG A 32 -9.06 -12.72 11.78
C ARG A 32 -8.89 -13.54 10.49
N ASP A 33 -9.26 -14.81 10.53
CA ASP A 33 -9.05 -15.72 9.40
C ASP A 33 -9.90 -15.31 8.20
N ALA A 34 -11.17 -14.95 8.42
CA ALA A 34 -12.02 -14.38 7.37
C ALA A 34 -11.45 -13.08 6.77
N ALA A 35 -10.85 -12.21 7.59
CA ALA A 35 -10.21 -10.99 7.10
C ALA A 35 -8.94 -11.29 6.28
N LEU A 36 -8.12 -12.25 6.71
CA LEU A 36 -6.92 -12.68 5.98
C LEU A 36 -7.28 -13.28 4.62
N GLU A 37 -8.29 -14.14 4.57
CA GLU A 37 -8.78 -14.69 3.28
C GLU A 37 -9.26 -13.58 2.33
N GLY A 38 -9.94 -12.56 2.86
CA GLY A 38 -10.32 -11.37 2.10
C GLY A 38 -9.10 -10.63 1.53
N PHE A 39 -8.10 -10.35 2.37
CA PHE A 39 -6.88 -9.66 1.95
C PHE A 39 -6.05 -10.46 0.94
N ASP A 40 -5.98 -11.79 1.08
CA ASP A 40 -5.30 -12.66 0.13
C ASP A 40 -5.98 -12.63 -1.24
N GLY A 41 -7.33 -12.62 -1.26
CA GLY A 41 -8.11 -12.48 -2.49
C GLY A 41 -7.89 -11.13 -3.19
N GLU A 42 -7.89 -10.02 -2.42
CA GLU A 42 -7.59 -8.68 -2.94
C GLU A 42 -6.16 -8.59 -3.48
N ALA A 43 -5.17 -9.11 -2.73
CA ALA A 43 -3.77 -9.12 -3.13
C ALA A 43 -3.55 -9.90 -4.43
N ALA A 44 -4.18 -11.08 -4.57
CA ALA A 44 -4.11 -11.88 -5.79
C ALA A 44 -4.72 -11.15 -7.00
N THR A 45 -5.84 -10.46 -6.79
CA THR A 45 -6.52 -9.67 -7.84
C THR A 45 -5.62 -8.54 -8.32
N VAL A 46 -5.13 -7.71 -7.39
CA VAL A 46 -4.25 -6.57 -7.72
C VAL A 46 -2.93 -7.03 -8.34
N ALA A 47 -2.36 -8.15 -7.88
CA ALA A 47 -1.14 -8.72 -8.47
C ALA A 47 -1.35 -9.11 -9.93
N LYS A 48 -2.47 -9.77 -10.25
CA LYS A 48 -2.82 -10.16 -11.61
C LYS A 48 -3.06 -8.95 -12.52
N GLU A 49 -3.79 -7.95 -12.04
CA GLU A 49 -3.99 -6.69 -12.78
C GLU A 49 -2.66 -6.00 -13.08
N ARG A 50 -1.76 -5.97 -12.09
CA ARG A 50 -0.41 -5.43 -12.25
C ARG A 50 0.40 -6.19 -13.31
N GLU A 51 0.36 -7.52 -13.32
CA GLU A 51 1.04 -8.33 -14.33
C GLU A 51 0.56 -8.00 -15.75
N VAL A 52 -0.76 -7.89 -15.94
CA VAL A 52 -1.36 -7.55 -17.23
C VAL A 52 -0.93 -6.16 -17.69
N ILE A 53 -0.97 -5.16 -16.81
CA ILE A 53 -0.55 -3.79 -17.14
C ILE A 53 0.95 -3.76 -17.42
N ALA A 54 1.77 -4.40 -16.60
CA ALA A 54 3.23 -4.44 -16.75
C ALA A 54 3.66 -5.03 -18.09
N ALA A 55 2.94 -6.04 -18.62
CA ALA A 55 3.20 -6.63 -19.92
C ALA A 55 3.02 -5.64 -21.09
N SER A 56 2.25 -4.56 -20.90
CA SER A 56 2.06 -3.50 -21.89
C SER A 56 3.11 -2.38 -21.83
N VAL A 57 3.95 -2.36 -20.79
CA VAL A 57 4.95 -1.31 -20.57
C VAL A 57 6.30 -1.74 -21.14
N PRO A 58 7.03 -0.88 -21.88
CA PRO A 58 8.37 -1.19 -22.37
C PRO A 58 9.31 -1.63 -21.24
N ALA A 59 10.07 -2.71 -21.47
CA ALA A 59 10.87 -3.39 -20.45
C ALA A 59 11.87 -2.46 -19.75
N ASP A 60 12.54 -1.58 -20.49
CA ASP A 60 13.51 -0.62 -19.92
C ASP A 60 12.85 0.42 -19.02
N LEU A 61 11.63 0.87 -19.38
CA LEU A 61 10.86 1.80 -18.57
C LEU A 61 10.35 1.13 -17.29
N LEU A 62 9.86 -0.11 -17.40
CA LEU A 62 9.45 -0.89 -16.24
C LEU A 62 10.62 -1.14 -15.28
N LYS A 63 11.80 -1.49 -15.81
CA LYS A 63 13.04 -1.66 -15.02
C LYS A 63 13.44 -0.38 -14.29
N LEU A 64 13.32 0.78 -14.94
CA LEU A 64 13.54 2.06 -14.28
C LEU A 64 12.52 2.32 -13.16
N TYR A 65 11.24 2.04 -13.41
CA TYR A 65 10.18 2.18 -12.42
C TYR A 65 10.44 1.30 -11.19
N GLU A 66 10.75 0.02 -11.34
CA GLU A 66 11.02 -0.88 -10.20
C GLU A 66 12.20 -0.39 -9.37
N LYS A 67 13.31 0.00 -10.02
CA LYS A 67 14.48 0.54 -9.33
C LYS A 67 14.13 1.77 -8.48
N LEU A 68 13.34 2.69 -9.04
CA LEU A 68 12.90 3.88 -8.32
C LEU A 68 11.88 3.54 -7.23
N ARG A 69 11.01 2.57 -7.46
CA ARG A 69 9.99 2.10 -6.51
C ARG A 69 10.65 1.53 -5.26
N GLU A 70 11.67 0.70 -5.42
CA GLU A 70 12.47 0.14 -4.31
C GLU A 70 13.20 1.24 -3.53
N GLN A 71 13.82 2.20 -4.24
CA GLN A 71 14.58 3.29 -3.60
C GLN A 71 13.68 4.29 -2.87
N GLN A 72 12.47 4.54 -3.41
CA GLN A 72 11.61 5.65 -3.00
C GLN A 72 10.35 5.19 -2.24
N GLY A 73 10.48 4.12 -1.45
CA GLY A 73 9.46 3.68 -0.49
C GLY A 73 8.17 3.18 -1.13
N GLY A 74 8.28 2.45 -2.25
CA GLY A 74 7.14 1.81 -2.92
C GLY A 74 6.49 2.63 -4.04
N VAL A 75 6.99 3.83 -4.35
CA VAL A 75 6.44 4.70 -5.40
C VAL A 75 7.54 5.15 -6.38
N GLY A 76 7.61 4.53 -7.56
CA GLY A 76 8.61 4.85 -8.60
C GLY A 76 8.21 5.96 -9.58
N ALA A 77 6.91 6.23 -9.70
CA ALA A 77 6.34 7.26 -10.57
C ALA A 77 5.30 8.08 -9.79
N ALA A 78 5.24 9.38 -10.07
CA ALA A 78 4.33 10.31 -9.42
C ALA A 78 3.63 11.19 -10.44
N LYS A 79 2.34 11.47 -10.21
CA LYS A 79 1.58 12.43 -11.00
C LYS A 79 2.18 13.83 -10.85
N LEU A 80 2.36 14.53 -11.97
CA LEU A 80 2.57 15.97 -11.96
C LEU A 80 1.19 16.64 -11.99
N TYR A 81 0.87 17.44 -10.98
CA TYR A 81 -0.43 18.11 -10.85
C TYR A 81 -0.21 19.57 -10.49
N GLN A 82 -0.71 20.48 -11.32
CA GLN A 82 -0.56 21.94 -11.14
C GLN A 82 0.88 22.34 -10.76
N ARG A 83 1.86 21.91 -11.57
CA ARG A 83 3.30 22.14 -11.36
C ARG A 83 3.91 21.50 -10.11
N THR A 84 3.14 20.71 -9.35
CA THR A 84 3.59 20.02 -8.14
C THR A 84 3.79 18.53 -8.38
N CYS A 85 4.96 18.01 -7.99
CA CYS A 85 5.19 16.56 -7.97
C CYS A 85 4.40 15.94 -6.82
N GLN A 86 3.44 15.05 -7.10
CA GLN A 86 2.65 14.38 -6.05
C GLN A 86 3.44 13.34 -5.25
N GLY A 87 4.69 13.05 -5.63
CA GLY A 87 5.58 12.13 -4.91
C GLY A 87 6.32 12.78 -3.74
N CYS A 88 6.93 13.95 -3.97
CA CYS A 88 7.61 14.72 -2.90
C CYS A 88 6.83 15.96 -2.44
N ARG A 89 5.70 16.26 -3.09
CA ARG A 89 4.83 17.41 -2.82
C ARG A 89 5.52 18.77 -2.94
N GLN A 90 6.60 18.84 -3.72
CA GLN A 90 7.28 20.08 -4.04
C GLN A 90 6.77 20.62 -5.37
N GLU A 91 6.57 21.93 -5.44
CA GLU A 91 6.37 22.65 -6.70
C GLU A 91 7.71 22.67 -7.46
N LEU A 92 7.65 22.38 -8.75
CA LEU A 92 8.84 22.38 -9.61
C LEU A 92 9.23 23.82 -9.96
N ALA A 93 10.53 24.05 -10.16
CA ALA A 93 11.00 25.36 -10.60
C ALA A 93 10.38 25.75 -11.95
N ILE A 94 10.25 27.06 -12.20
CA ILE A 94 9.69 27.58 -13.46
C ILE A 94 10.50 27.11 -14.67
N THR A 95 11.82 27.01 -14.53
CA THR A 95 12.73 26.49 -15.57
C THR A 95 12.45 25.02 -15.88
N GLU A 96 12.31 24.18 -14.85
CA GLU A 96 11.94 22.77 -15.01
C GLU A 96 10.59 22.65 -15.75
N ILE A 97 9.57 23.40 -15.33
CA ILE A 97 8.26 23.38 -16.00
C ILE A 97 8.37 23.77 -17.48
N ALA A 98 9.19 24.77 -17.81
CA ALA A 98 9.41 25.19 -19.19
C ALA A 98 10.11 24.11 -20.03
N GLU A 99 11.06 23.37 -19.45
CA GLU A 99 11.72 22.23 -20.10
C GLU A 99 10.74 21.07 -20.31
N ILE A 100 9.96 20.72 -19.29
CA ILE A 100 8.98 19.64 -19.32
C ILE A 100 7.89 19.91 -20.38
N ARG A 101 7.49 21.17 -20.54
CA ARG A 101 6.53 21.63 -21.58
C ARG A 101 7.08 21.42 -23.00
N LYS A 102 8.39 21.61 -23.20
CA LYS A 102 9.05 21.45 -24.51
C LYS A 102 9.36 19.99 -24.83
N ALA A 103 9.50 19.14 -23.80
CA ALA A 103 9.83 17.74 -23.98
C ALA A 103 8.71 16.98 -24.72
N PRO A 104 9.02 16.19 -25.77
CA PRO A 104 8.06 15.33 -26.47
C PRO A 104 7.26 14.45 -25.51
N SER A 105 6.02 14.11 -25.84
CA SER A 105 5.09 13.38 -24.94
C SER A 105 5.58 12.00 -24.51
N ASP A 106 6.40 11.35 -25.33
CA ASP A 106 7.02 10.04 -25.10
C ASP A 106 8.31 10.12 -24.27
N THR A 107 8.84 11.32 -24.03
CA THR A 107 10.04 11.52 -23.21
C THR A 107 9.75 11.24 -21.73
N VAL A 108 10.56 10.38 -21.12
CA VAL A 108 10.47 10.03 -19.70
C VAL A 108 11.17 11.09 -18.86
N VAL A 109 10.38 11.98 -18.25
CA VAL A 109 10.87 13.04 -17.36
C VAL A 109 10.92 12.55 -15.92
N ARG A 110 11.90 13.01 -15.14
CA ARG A 110 12.00 12.73 -13.70
C ARG A 110 12.01 14.02 -12.89
N CYS A 111 11.48 13.96 -11.69
CA CYS A 111 11.56 15.07 -10.73
C CYS A 111 13.01 15.26 -10.28
N GLU A 112 13.52 16.49 -10.30
CA GLU A 112 14.89 16.77 -9.85
C GLU A 112 15.04 16.55 -8.34
N ASN A 113 14.00 16.89 -7.57
CA ASN A 113 13.99 16.78 -6.11
C ASN A 113 13.95 15.34 -5.59
N CYS A 114 13.12 14.48 -6.19
CA CYS A 114 12.89 13.12 -5.68
C CYS A 114 13.10 12.01 -6.69
N ARG A 115 13.59 12.30 -7.90
CA ARG A 115 13.99 11.33 -8.93
C ARG A 115 12.90 10.40 -9.47
N ARG A 116 11.68 10.42 -8.92
CA ARG A 116 10.52 9.67 -9.43
C ARG A 116 10.20 10.11 -10.85
N ILE A 117 9.69 9.17 -11.66
CA ILE A 117 9.15 9.45 -12.99
C ILE A 117 7.95 10.40 -12.84
N LEU A 118 7.90 11.47 -13.63
CA LEU A 118 6.78 12.39 -13.63
C LEU A 118 5.77 11.97 -14.70
N VAL A 119 4.57 11.59 -14.26
CA VAL A 119 3.45 11.29 -15.15
C VAL A 119 2.78 12.60 -15.52
N ARG A 120 2.91 12.97 -16.80
CA ARG A 120 2.35 14.20 -17.39
C ARG A 120 0.94 13.93 -17.89
N THR A 121 0.01 14.78 -17.49
CA THR A 121 -1.42 14.71 -17.84
C THR A 121 -1.94 16.11 -18.16
N SER A 122 -3.20 16.22 -18.62
CA SER A 122 -3.86 17.52 -18.81
C SER A 122 -3.92 18.38 -17.53
N GLU A 123 -3.84 17.75 -16.36
CA GLU A 123 -3.90 18.42 -15.06
C GLU A 123 -2.51 18.87 -14.56
N SER A 124 -1.45 18.62 -15.30
CA SER A 124 -0.09 18.93 -14.88
C SER A 124 0.22 20.43 -14.80
N GLY A 125 -0.62 21.28 -15.40
CA GLY A 125 -0.34 22.72 -15.51
C GLY A 125 0.85 23.02 -16.44
N LEU A 126 1.09 22.11 -17.38
CA LEU A 126 2.05 22.26 -18.48
C LEU A 126 1.40 23.00 -19.62
#